data_AF-A0A2T2RWB6-F1
#
_entry.id   AF-A0A2T2RWB6-F1
#
_cell.length_a   1.000
_cell.length_b   1.000
_cell.length_c   1.000
_cell.angle_alpha   90.00
_cell.angle_beta   90.00
_cell.angle_gamma   90.00
#
_symmetry.space_group_name_H-M   'P 1'
#
loop_
_entity.id
_entity.type
_entity.pdbx_description
1 polymer ?
#
loop_
_entity_poly.entity_id
_entity_poly.type
_entity_poly.pdbx_seq_one_letter_code
_entity_poly.pdbx_strand_id
1 'polypeptide(L)'
;FELAKELRREGNLLVHQGKTETSPEVLEKQWQTLVELAQVLGLEAQPEEETGEARQHLSDEEVESLVLSRAEARKAKNYAESDRIRDQLQELGITLIDQPGGLTRWYRN
;
A
#
# COMPACT_ATOMS: atom_id res chain seq x y z
N PHE A 1 10.63 18.13 0.40
CA PHE A 1 9.92 18.89 1.44
C PHE A 1 9.60 17.95 2.59
N GLU A 2 10.13 18.21 3.79
CA GLU A 2 9.90 17.35 4.96
C GLU A 2 8.41 17.28 5.36
N LEU A 3 7.70 18.40 5.26
CA LEU A 3 6.27 18.51 5.55
C LEU A 3 5.41 17.49 4.76
N ALA A 4 5.68 17.34 3.46
CA ALA A 4 4.98 16.38 2.61
C ALA A 4 5.34 14.92 2.95
N LYS A 5 6.58 14.66 3.39
CA LYS A 5 7.00 13.30 3.80
C LYS A 5 6.33 12.88 5.11
N GLU A 6 6.23 13.81 6.07
CA GLU A 6 5.56 13.57 7.34
C GLU A 6 4.06 13.30 7.14
N LEU A 7 3.37 14.14 6.37
CA LEU A 7 1.95 13.93 6.03
C LEU A 7 1.71 12.59 5.34
N ARG A 8 2.57 12.20 4.39
CA ARG A 8 2.48 10.90 3.71
C ARG A 8 2.72 9.73 4.67
N ARG A 9 3.72 9.84 5.55
CA ARG A 9 4.01 8.82 6.57
C ARG A 9 2.83 8.64 7.50
N GLU A 10 2.26 9.73 8.02
CA GLU A 10 1.13 9.68 8.96
C GLU A 10 -0.14 9.18 8.29
N GLY A 11 -0.37 9.53 7.01
CA GLY A 11 -1.43 8.92 6.20
C GLY A 11 -1.25 7.40 6.06
N ASN A 12 -0.04 6.93 5.75
CA ASN A 12 0.25 5.50 5.67
C ASN A 12 0.08 4.80 7.04
N LEU A 13 0.51 5.42 8.14
CA LEU A 13 0.31 4.91 9.49
C LEU A 13 -1.18 4.79 9.82
N LEU A 14 -1.99 5.80 9.48
CA LEU A 14 -3.43 5.74 9.67
C LEU A 14 -4.08 4.59 8.87
N VAL A 15 -3.67 4.38 7.62
CA VAL A 15 -4.20 3.31 6.77
C VAL A 15 -3.81 1.92 7.27
N HIS A 16 -2.57 1.72 7.71
CA HIS A 16 -2.07 0.39 8.09
C HIS A 16 -2.25 0.05 9.58
N GLN A 17 -2.24 1.05 10.47
CA GLN A 17 -2.26 0.85 11.93
C GLN A 17 -3.53 1.42 12.57
N GLY A 18 -4.38 2.11 11.81
CA GLY A 18 -5.63 2.72 12.30
C GLY A 18 -5.42 3.88 13.26
N LYS A 19 -4.17 4.34 13.46
CA LYS A 19 -3.80 5.41 14.38
C LYS A 19 -2.69 6.26 13.77
N THR A 20 -2.75 7.56 14.00
CA THR A 20 -1.63 8.49 13.78
C THR A 20 -0.83 8.63 15.06
N GLU A 21 0.49 8.79 14.95
CA GLU A 21 1.33 9.13 16.11
C GLU A 21 1.21 10.62 16.42
N THR A 22 0.91 11.41 15.39
CA THR A 22 0.75 12.86 15.46
C THR A 22 -0.72 13.25 15.68
N SER A 23 -0.94 14.30 16.48
CA SER A 23 -2.27 14.86 16.73
C SER A 23 -2.92 15.36 15.42
N PRO A 24 -4.24 15.15 15.21
CA PRO A 24 -4.96 15.65 14.04
C PRO A 24 -4.77 17.15 13.79
N GLU A 25 -4.71 17.97 14.85
CA GLU A 25 -4.52 19.42 14.75
C GLU A 25 -3.17 19.81 14.15
N VAL A 26 -2.13 19.01 14.39
CA VAL A 26 -0.79 19.24 13.86
C VAL A 26 -0.76 18.86 12.37
N LEU A 27 -1.35 17.72 12.02
CA LEU A 27 -1.46 17.27 10.63
C LEU A 27 -2.24 18.28 9.78
N GLU A 28 -3.33 18.83 10.31
CA GLU A 28 -4.11 19.87 9.63
C GLU A 28 -3.28 21.13 9.36
N LYS A 29 -2.54 21.62 10.35
CA LYS A 29 -1.65 22.79 10.16
C LYS A 29 -0.54 22.54 9.15
N GLN A 30 0.04 21.34 9.16
CA GLN A 30 1.07 20.95 8.20
C GLN A 30 0.48 20.91 6.78
N TRP A 31 -0.71 20.35 6.62
CA TRP A 31 -1.42 20.33 5.34
C TRP A 31 -1.72 21.74 4.83
N GLN A 32 -2.30 22.60 5.68
CA GLN A 32 -2.59 24.00 5.32
C GLN A 32 -1.33 24.74 4.86
N THR A 33 -0.23 24.60 5.61
CA THR A 33 1.05 25.23 5.25
C THR A 33 1.55 24.73 3.90
N LEU A 34 1.42 23.43 3.59
CA LEU A 34 1.82 22.87 2.30
C LEU A 34 0.98 23.46 1.16
N VAL A 35 -0.34 23.58 1.36
CA VAL A 35 -1.28 24.12 0.37
C VAL A 35 -1.03 25.61 0.13
N GLU A 36 -0.82 26.40 1.19
CA GLU A 36 -0.48 27.83 1.06
C GLU A 36 0.80 28.04 0.24
N LEU A 37 1.85 27.25 0.52
CA LEU A 37 3.10 27.32 -0.23
C LEU A 37 2.91 26.89 -1.70
N ALA A 38 2.10 25.86 -1.95
CA ALA A 38 1.77 25.42 -3.30
C ALA A 38 1.02 26.51 -4.08
N GLN A 39 0.03 27.17 -3.45
CA GLN A 39 -0.74 28.27 -4.06
C GLN A 39 0.13 29.47 -4.43
N VAL A 40 1.10 29.85 -3.58
CA VAL A 40 2.07 30.92 -3.91
C VAL A 40 2.88 30.57 -5.16
N LEU A 41 3.18 29.29 -5.37
CA LEU A 41 3.90 28.79 -6.54
C LEU A 41 2.98 28.52 -7.74
N GLY A 42 1.68 28.81 -7.65
CA GLY A 42 0.69 28.54 -8.69
C GLY A 42 0.39 27.05 -8.90
N LEU A 43 0.72 26.21 -7.92
CA LEU A 43 0.39 24.80 -7.90
C LEU A 43 -0.95 24.62 -7.18
N GLU A 44 -1.99 24.25 -7.93
CA GLU A 44 -3.26 23.85 -7.34
C GLU A 44 -3.17 22.38 -6.90
N ALA A 45 -3.32 22.16 -5.60
CA ALA A 45 -3.64 20.83 -5.09
C ALA A 45 -5.08 20.52 -5.51
N GLN A 46 -5.25 19.97 -6.71
CA GLN A 46 -6.49 19.28 -7.03
C GLN A 46 -6.50 18.05 -6.12
N PRO A 47 -7.56 17.81 -5.33
CA PRO A 47 -7.74 16.49 -4.76
C PRO A 47 -7.85 15.58 -5.97
N GLU A 48 -6.76 14.89 -6.31
CA GLU A 48 -6.85 13.74 -7.19
C GLU A 48 -7.92 12.86 -6.52
N GLU A 49 -9.07 12.73 -7.18
CA GLU A 49 -9.89 11.55 -6.98
C GLU A 49 -8.91 10.40 -7.10
N GLU A 50 -8.66 9.73 -5.97
CA GLU A 50 -7.73 8.61 -5.86
C GLU A 50 -7.82 7.82 -7.15
N THR A 51 -6.81 7.92 -7.99
CA THR A 51 -6.69 7.10 -9.18
C THR A 51 -6.59 5.68 -8.68
N GLY A 52 -7.73 5.02 -8.52
CA GLY A 52 -7.94 3.57 -8.54
C GLY A 52 -7.12 2.67 -7.62
N GLU A 53 -6.26 3.15 -6.73
CA GLU A 53 -5.32 2.29 -6.00
C GLU A 53 -5.73 2.02 -4.54
N ALA A 54 -6.68 2.77 -3.99
CA ALA A 54 -7.15 2.58 -2.62
C ALA A 54 -8.29 1.56 -2.45
N ARG A 55 -8.87 1.01 -3.54
CA ARG A 55 -10.13 0.24 -3.43
C ARG A 55 -10.00 -1.23 -3.08
N GLN A 56 -8.82 -1.82 -3.06
CA GLN A 56 -8.64 -3.21 -2.61
C GLN A 56 -7.29 -3.41 -1.92
N HIS A 57 -6.99 -2.58 -0.92
CA HIS A 57 -5.89 -2.89 -0.03
C HIS A 57 -6.24 -4.14 0.78
N LEU A 58 -5.87 -5.32 0.25
CA LEU A 58 -5.72 -6.51 1.09
C LEU A 58 -4.78 -6.13 2.24
N SER A 59 -5.20 -6.42 3.45
CA SER A 59 -4.36 -6.29 4.64
C SER A 59 -3.13 -7.17 4.45
N ASP A 60 -1.99 -6.81 5.05
CA ASP A 60 -0.76 -7.59 4.91
C ASP A 60 -0.98 -9.07 5.34
N GLU A 61 -1.87 -9.32 6.29
CA GLU A 61 -2.32 -10.66 6.71
C GLU A 61 -3.05 -11.43 5.60
N GLU A 62 -3.89 -10.75 4.80
CA GLU A 62 -4.61 -11.37 3.69
C GLU A 62 -3.65 -11.71 2.54
N VAL A 63 -2.64 -10.85 2.31
CA VAL A 63 -1.58 -11.11 1.33
C VAL A 63 -0.74 -12.31 1.75
N GLU A 64 -0.33 -12.38 3.02
CA GLU A 64 0.39 -13.54 3.55
C GLU A 64 -0.44 -14.83 3.46
N SER A 65 -1.75 -14.77 3.77
CA SER A 65 -2.65 -15.91 3.62
C SER A 65 -2.72 -16.43 2.19
N LEU A 66 -2.78 -15.53 1.20
CA LEU A 66 -2.74 -15.90 -0.22
C LEU A 66 -1.39 -16.47 -0.63
N VAL A 67 -0.28 -15.89 -0.16
CA VAL A 67 1.08 -16.41 -0.41
C VAL A 67 1.25 -17.83 0.15
N LEU A 68 0.73 -18.09 1.35
CA LEU A 68 0.72 -19.41 1.97
C LEU A 68 -0.16 -20.39 1.16
N SER A 69 -1.37 -19.98 0.78
CA SER A 69 -2.28 -20.77 -0.06
C SER A 69 -1.63 -21.15 -1.39
N ARG A 70 -0.87 -20.25 -2.01
CA ARG A 70 -0.07 -20.51 -3.22
C ARG A 70 1.00 -21.57 -2.95
N ALA A 71 1.72 -21.48 -1.83
CA ALA A 71 2.77 -22.42 -1.47
C ALA A 71 2.18 -23.83 -1.20
N GLU A 72 1.03 -23.91 -0.55
CA GLU A 72 0.28 -25.14 -0.33
C GLU A 72 -0.23 -25.75 -1.64
N ALA A 73 -0.82 -24.93 -2.53
CA ALA A 73 -1.24 -25.36 -3.86
C ALA A 73 -0.06 -25.93 -4.67
N ARG A 74 1.11 -25.27 -4.62
CA ARG A 74 2.33 -25.74 -5.28
C ARG A 74 2.83 -27.07 -4.70
N LYS A 75 2.75 -27.25 -3.37
CA LYS A 75 3.09 -28.51 -2.66
C LYS A 75 2.11 -29.63 -2.99
N ALA A 76 0.83 -29.31 -3.15
CA ALA A 76 -0.22 -30.23 -3.58
C ALA A 76 -0.18 -30.52 -5.10
N LYS A 77 0.79 -29.97 -5.85
CA LYS A 77 0.90 -30.02 -7.31
C LYS A 77 -0.33 -29.47 -8.05
N ASN A 78 -1.08 -28.60 -7.39
CA ASN A 78 -2.20 -27.88 -7.98
C ASN A 78 -1.71 -26.56 -8.59
N TYR A 79 -1.11 -26.67 -9.78
CA TYR A 79 -0.54 -25.51 -10.48
C TYR A 79 -1.61 -24.51 -10.94
N ALA A 80 -2.81 -24.98 -11.27
CA ALA A 80 -3.92 -24.13 -11.69
C ALA A 80 -4.35 -23.15 -10.58
N GLU A 81 -4.45 -23.64 -9.34
CA GLU A 81 -4.80 -22.78 -8.20
C GLU A 81 -3.65 -21.83 -7.84
N SER A 82 -2.40 -22.29 -7.96
CA SER A 82 -1.21 -21.46 -7.73
C SER A 82 -1.14 -20.27 -8.69
N ASP A 83 -1.43 -20.48 -9.97
CA ASP A 83 -1.45 -19.42 -10.98
C ASP A 83 -2.62 -18.46 -10.75
N ARG A 84 -3.81 -18.97 -10.39
CA ARG A 84 -4.96 -18.13 -10.05
C ARG A 84 -4.64 -17.14 -8.92
N ILE A 85 -3.98 -17.63 -7.85
CA ILE A 85 -3.60 -16.80 -6.71
C ILE A 85 -2.52 -15.77 -7.11
N ARG A 86 -1.58 -16.16 -7.98
CA ARG A 86 -0.56 -15.22 -8.50
C ARG A 86 -1.22 -14.08 -9.27
N ASP A 87 -2.16 -14.41 -10.16
CA ASP A 87 -2.83 -13.42 -11.00
C ASP A 87 -3.71 -12.50 -10.15
N GLN A 88 -4.39 -13.04 -9.13
CA GLN A 88 -5.13 -12.25 -8.15
C GLN A 88 -4.22 -11.27 -7.38
N LEU A 89 -3.05 -11.73 -6.91
CA LEU A 89 -2.10 -10.86 -6.22
C LEU A 89 -1.54 -9.78 -7.16
N GLN A 90 -1.29 -10.12 -8.42
CA GLN A 90 -0.80 -9.17 -9.42
C GLN A 90 -1.85 -8.12 -9.80
N GLU A 91 -3.13 -8.50 -9.89
CA GLU A 91 -4.26 -7.59 -10.11
C GLU A 91 -4.43 -6.58 -8.96
N LEU A 92 -4.05 -7.00 -7.75
CA LEU A 92 -4.01 -6.16 -6.55
C LEU A 92 -2.72 -5.31 -6.42
N GLY A 93 -1.86 -5.31 -7.44
CA GLY A 93 -0.60 -4.56 -7.42
C GLY A 93 0.50 -5.19 -6.55
N ILE A 94 0.36 -6.46 -6.16
CA ILE A 94 1.32 -7.17 -5.33
C ILE A 94 2.19 -8.07 -6.20
N THR A 95 3.50 -7.80 -6.19
CA THR A 95 4.50 -8.59 -6.93
C THR A 95 5.20 -9.56 -5.98
N LEU A 96 5.34 -10.82 -6.41
CA LEU A 96 5.98 -11.91 -5.66
C LEU A 96 7.39 -12.20 -6.19
N ILE A 97 8.40 -12.25 -5.31
CA ILE A 97 9.71 -12.86 -5.55
C ILE A 97 9.79 -14.20 -4.84
N ASP A 98 10.04 -15.26 -5.60
CA ASP A 98 10.52 -16.52 -5.06
C ASP A 98 12.05 -16.41 -4.80
N GLN A 99 12.50 -16.55 -3.55
CA GLN A 99 13.92 -16.60 -3.19
C GLN A 99 14.41 -18.05 -3.04
N PRO A 100 15.71 -18.33 -3.33
CA PRO A 100 16.31 -19.62 -3.04
C PRO A 100 16.21 -19.92 -1.53
N GLY A 101 15.67 -21.09 -1.20
CA GLY A 101 15.34 -21.48 0.19
C GLY A 101 13.83 -21.64 0.46
N GLY A 102 12.97 -21.37 -0.53
CA GLY A 102 11.52 -21.54 -0.41
C GLY A 102 10.79 -20.36 0.25
N LEU A 103 11.51 -19.25 0.49
CA LEU A 103 10.95 -18.01 0.99
C LEU A 103 10.34 -17.23 -0.18
N THR A 104 9.06 -16.84 -0.06
CA THR A 104 8.41 -15.95 -1.03
C THR A 104 8.32 -14.57 -0.40
N ARG A 105 9.00 -13.58 -0.97
CA ARG A 105 8.92 -12.19 -0.54
C ARG A 105 7.99 -11.44 -1.49
N TRP A 106 7.06 -10.65 -0.96
CA TRP A 106 6.17 -9.84 -1.79
C TRP A 106 6.38 -8.35 -1.53
N TYR A 107 5.97 -7.53 -2.48
CA TYR A 107 5.96 -6.07 -2.36
C TYR A 107 4.80 -5.48 -3.14
N ARG A 108 4.23 -4.39 -2.60
CA ARG A 108 3.14 -3.62 -3.18
C ARG A 108 3.74 -2.51 -4.05
N ASN A 109 3.31 -2.44 -5.31
CA ASN A 109 3.68 -1.35 -6.23
C ASN A 109 2.92 -0.06 -5.89
#